data_AF-A0A8E2IW41-F1
#
_entry.id   AF-A0A8E2IW41-F1
#
_cell.length_a   1.000
_cell.length_b   1.000
_cell.length_c   1.000
_cell.angle_alpha   90.00
_cell.angle_beta   90.00
_cell.angle_gamma   90.00
#
_symmetry.space_group_name_H-M   'P 1'
#
loop_
_entity.id
_entity.type
_entity.pdbx_description
1 polymer ?
#
loop_
_entity_poly.entity_id
_entity_poly.type
_entity_poly.pdbx_seq_one_letter_code
_entity_poly.pdbx_strand_id
1 'polypeptide(L)'
;MATSKWTELHFRKRLKLERERRGWTQKQFADALSDKDIHLAWTTIAKIEKGSRSVRIDEAAAIADLFGISVDSLLGRRARPKSDRVHILTAAGDTAIRSAGQIIDIAEAVRDRVADLSPPDDDLPSRESLIVGFERIYELLVEVNDALTDTAQAARRAIRDEVRAK
;
A
#
# COMPACT_ATOMS: atom_id res chain seq x y z
N MET A 1 8.84 0.54 -28.56
CA MET A 1 7.37 0.40 -28.40
C MET A 1 7.10 -0.89 -27.64
N ALA A 2 6.26 -0.90 -26.61
CA ALA A 2 5.87 -2.15 -25.95
C ALA A 2 5.03 -2.98 -26.92
N THR A 3 5.43 -4.22 -27.20
CA THR A 3 4.62 -5.16 -27.99
C THR A 3 3.46 -5.67 -27.11
N SER A 4 2.27 -5.90 -27.69
CA SER A 4 1.07 -6.37 -26.95
C SER A 4 1.38 -7.57 -26.05
N LYS A 5 2.20 -8.50 -26.58
CA LYS A 5 2.65 -9.72 -25.89
C LYS A 5 3.49 -9.45 -24.64
N TRP A 6 4.32 -8.40 -24.64
CA TRP A 6 5.11 -8.03 -23.46
C TRP A 6 4.22 -7.41 -22.37
N THR A 7 3.27 -6.57 -22.78
CA THR A 7 2.33 -5.89 -21.87
C THR A 7 1.45 -6.90 -21.14
N GLU A 8 0.88 -7.87 -21.87
CA GLU A 8 0.09 -8.96 -21.27
C GLU A 8 0.92 -9.84 -20.32
N LEU A 9 2.17 -10.14 -20.70
CA LEU A 9 3.09 -10.90 -19.85
C LEU A 9 3.44 -10.15 -18.57
N HIS A 10 3.65 -8.84 -18.65
CA HIS A 10 3.93 -8.00 -17.49
C HIS A 10 2.71 -7.95 -16.56
N PHE A 11 1.53 -7.66 -17.14
CA PHE A 11 0.28 -7.57 -16.40
C PHE A 11 0.00 -8.84 -15.59
N ARG A 12 0.03 -10.02 -16.23
CA ARG A 12 -0.26 -11.28 -15.52
C ARG A 12 0.74 -11.59 -14.41
N LYS A 13 2.01 -11.23 -14.60
CA LYS A 13 3.05 -11.42 -13.57
C LYS A 13 2.85 -10.46 -12.41
N ARG A 14 2.56 -9.19 -12.69
CA ARG A 14 2.34 -8.15 -11.68
C ARG A 14 1.08 -8.43 -10.88
N LEU A 15 -0.01 -8.85 -11.53
CA LEU A 15 -1.25 -9.30 -10.91
C LEU A 15 -1.00 -10.41 -9.89
N LYS A 16 -0.35 -11.49 -10.33
CA LYS A 16 -0.01 -12.64 -9.49
C LYS A 16 0.86 -12.24 -8.30
N LEU A 17 1.88 -11.42 -8.55
CA LEU A 17 2.78 -10.93 -7.51
C LEU A 17 2.05 -10.10 -6.44
N GLU A 18 1.20 -9.15 -6.84
CA GLU A 18 0.47 -8.29 -5.89
C GLU A 18 -0.55 -9.08 -5.07
N ARG A 19 -1.18 -10.11 -5.66
CA ARG A 19 -2.04 -11.05 -4.94
C ARG A 19 -1.24 -11.85 -3.91
N GLU A 20 -0.11 -12.44 -4.32
CA GLU A 20 0.74 -13.25 -3.46
C GLU A 20 1.37 -12.43 -2.33
N ARG A 21 1.76 -11.17 -2.59
CA ARG A 21 2.28 -10.23 -1.58
C ARG A 21 1.27 -9.96 -0.45
N ARG A 22 -0.03 -10.08 -0.72
CA ARG A 22 -1.11 -9.93 0.25
C ARG A 22 -1.53 -11.25 0.90
N GLY A 23 -0.88 -12.36 0.54
CA GLY A 23 -1.25 -13.69 1.03
C GLY A 23 -2.60 -14.19 0.53
N TRP A 24 -3.14 -13.60 -0.55
CA TRP A 24 -4.48 -13.93 -1.04
C TRP A 24 -4.47 -15.15 -1.96
N THR A 25 -5.44 -16.03 -1.77
CA THR A 25 -5.83 -17.01 -2.78
C THR A 25 -6.55 -16.32 -3.95
N GLN A 26 -6.67 -17.00 -5.10
CA GLN A 26 -7.44 -16.47 -6.24
C GLN A 26 -8.91 -16.23 -5.88
N LYS A 27 -9.47 -17.03 -4.96
CA LYS A 27 -10.83 -16.85 -4.46
C LYS A 27 -10.94 -15.59 -3.60
N GLN A 28 -10.06 -15.42 -2.60
CA GLN A 28 -10.04 -14.22 -1.77
C GLN A 28 -9.82 -12.94 -2.58
N PHE A 29 -9.05 -13.02 -3.66
CA PHE A 29 -8.88 -11.88 -4.57
C PHE A 29 -10.16 -11.56 -5.36
N ALA A 30 -10.91 -12.57 -5.81
CA ALA A 30 -12.22 -12.37 -6.42
C ALA A 30 -13.23 -11.75 -5.44
N ASP A 31 -13.21 -12.22 -4.18
CA ASP A 31 -14.07 -11.70 -3.12
C ASP A 31 -13.74 -10.22 -2.84
N ALA A 32 -12.45 -9.87 -2.69
CA ALA A 32 -12.00 -8.50 -2.48
C ALA A 32 -12.30 -7.53 -3.65
N LEU A 33 -12.41 -8.04 -4.89
CA LEU A 33 -12.88 -7.26 -6.03
C LEU A 33 -14.40 -7.05 -5.98
N SER A 34 -15.14 -8.06 -5.53
CA SER A 34 -16.60 -8.00 -5.42
C SER A 34 -17.05 -7.00 -4.36
N ASP A 35 -16.29 -6.84 -3.28
CA ASP A 35 -16.52 -5.82 -2.25
C ASP A 35 -16.38 -4.37 -2.79
N LYS A 36 -15.82 -4.21 -3.99
CA LYS A 36 -15.69 -2.94 -4.71
C LYS A 36 -16.59 -2.85 -5.96
N ASP A 37 -17.69 -3.61 -5.99
CA ASP A 37 -18.64 -3.70 -7.11
C ASP A 37 -18.02 -4.24 -8.42
N ILE A 38 -16.92 -5.00 -8.35
CA ILE A 38 -16.28 -5.61 -9.51
C ILE A 38 -16.40 -7.14 -9.46
N HIS A 39 -17.28 -7.68 -10.27
CA HIS A 39 -17.55 -9.12 -10.29
C HIS A 39 -16.62 -9.88 -11.25
N LEU A 40 -15.48 -10.33 -10.72
CA LEU A 40 -14.54 -11.20 -11.42
C LEU A 40 -14.51 -12.58 -10.76
N ALA A 41 -15.03 -13.60 -11.44
CA ALA A 41 -14.97 -14.97 -10.93
C ALA A 41 -13.51 -15.43 -10.74
N TRP A 42 -13.25 -16.21 -9.68
CA TRP A 42 -11.92 -16.74 -9.37
C TRP A 42 -11.30 -17.55 -10.53
N THR A 43 -12.12 -18.25 -11.33
CA THR A 43 -11.67 -19.00 -12.51
C THR A 43 -11.20 -18.07 -13.63
N THR A 44 -11.77 -16.87 -13.74
CA THR A 44 -11.35 -15.83 -14.68
C THR A 44 -9.98 -15.29 -14.27
N ILE A 45 -9.77 -15.02 -12.98
CA ILE A 45 -8.47 -14.63 -12.43
C ILE A 45 -7.41 -15.69 -12.75
N ALA A 46 -7.72 -16.98 -12.52
CA ALA A 46 -6.80 -18.08 -12.84
C ALA A 46 -6.40 -18.12 -14.33
N LYS A 47 -7.36 -17.88 -15.24
CA LYS A 47 -7.10 -17.80 -16.68
C LYS A 47 -6.26 -16.58 -17.06
N ILE A 48 -6.49 -15.44 -16.43
CA ILE A 48 -5.67 -14.22 -16.62
C ILE A 48 -4.23 -14.48 -16.17
N GLU A 49 -4.03 -15.02 -14.97
CA GLU A 49 -2.69 -15.33 -14.43
C GLU A 49 -1.94 -16.34 -15.29
N LYS A 50 -2.64 -17.34 -15.86
CA LYS A 50 -2.08 -18.30 -16.81
C LYS A 50 -1.81 -17.67 -18.19
N GLY A 51 -2.44 -16.55 -18.50
CA GLY A 51 -2.38 -15.87 -19.80
C GLY A 51 -3.24 -16.54 -20.88
N SER A 52 -4.23 -17.34 -20.50
CA SER A 52 -5.20 -17.91 -21.44
C SER A 52 -6.43 -17.01 -21.64
N ARG A 53 -6.47 -15.85 -20.98
CA ARG A 53 -7.48 -14.80 -21.16
C ARG A 53 -6.83 -13.43 -20.99
N SER A 54 -7.16 -12.48 -21.86
CA SER A 54 -6.80 -11.07 -21.71
C SER A 54 -7.65 -10.37 -20.64
N VAL A 55 -7.15 -9.28 -20.10
CA VAL A 55 -7.89 -8.42 -19.17
C VAL A 55 -8.59 -7.31 -19.95
N ARG A 56 -9.81 -6.95 -19.55
CA ARG A 56 -10.50 -5.77 -20.08
C ARG A 56 -10.03 -4.50 -19.38
N ILE A 57 -10.32 -3.34 -19.96
CA ILE A 57 -9.81 -2.04 -19.45
C ILE A 57 -10.44 -1.70 -18.10
N ASP A 58 -11.74 -1.91 -17.96
CA ASP A 58 -12.50 -1.79 -16.72
C ASP A 58 -11.97 -2.73 -15.62
N GLU A 59 -11.71 -3.99 -15.97
CA GLU A 59 -11.08 -4.97 -15.07
C GLU A 59 -9.69 -4.51 -14.61
N ALA A 60 -8.88 -3.97 -15.52
CA ALA A 60 -7.54 -3.49 -15.20
C ALA A 60 -7.56 -2.24 -14.28
N ALA A 61 -8.49 -1.31 -14.51
CA ALA A 61 -8.70 -0.14 -13.66
C ALA A 61 -9.12 -0.54 -12.24
N ALA A 62 -10.14 -1.39 -12.14
CA ALA A 62 -10.63 -2.00 -10.91
C ALA A 62 -9.52 -2.66 -10.07
N ILE A 63 -8.69 -3.47 -10.72
CA ILE A 63 -7.56 -4.16 -10.08
C ILE A 63 -6.52 -3.14 -9.57
N ALA A 64 -6.26 -2.08 -10.33
CA ALA A 64 -5.34 -1.00 -9.93
C ALA A 64 -5.83 -0.31 -8.65
N ASP A 65 -7.12 0.04 -8.60
CA ASP A 65 -7.75 0.68 -7.44
C ASP A 65 -7.80 -0.24 -6.21
N LEU A 66 -7.97 -1.55 -6.41
CA LEU A 66 -7.87 -2.52 -5.32
C LEU A 66 -6.44 -2.63 -4.79
N PHE A 67 -5.43 -2.57 -5.66
CA PHE A 67 -4.04 -2.66 -5.25
C PHE A 67 -3.43 -1.34 -4.78
N GLY A 68 -4.08 -0.20 -5.02
CA GLY A 68 -3.55 1.12 -4.73
C GLY A 68 -2.37 1.50 -5.62
N ILE A 69 -2.35 1.03 -6.88
CA ILE A 69 -1.32 1.36 -7.88
C ILE A 69 -1.97 1.83 -9.18
N SER A 70 -1.24 2.54 -10.03
CA SER A 70 -1.78 2.98 -11.32
C SER A 70 -1.95 1.83 -12.32
N VAL A 71 -2.89 1.98 -13.26
CA VAL A 71 -3.03 1.06 -14.40
C VAL A 71 -1.74 0.99 -15.22
N ASP A 72 -1.02 2.10 -15.36
CA ASP A 72 0.29 2.12 -16.04
C ASP A 72 1.31 1.23 -15.32
N SER A 73 1.31 1.23 -13.98
CA SER A 73 2.14 0.31 -13.18
C SER A 73 1.78 -1.15 -13.44
N LEU A 74 0.49 -1.49 -13.51
CA LEU A 74 0.02 -2.83 -13.86
C LEU A 74 0.44 -3.24 -15.28
N LEU A 75 0.41 -2.32 -16.23
CA LEU A 75 0.78 -2.56 -17.63
C LEU A 75 2.31 -2.53 -17.87
N GLY A 76 3.11 -2.25 -16.83
CA GLY A 76 4.56 -2.09 -16.97
C GLY A 76 4.96 -0.86 -17.78
N ARG A 77 4.04 0.10 -17.94
CA ARG A 77 4.32 1.39 -18.56
C ARG A 77 5.11 2.23 -17.56
N ARG A 78 6.30 2.67 -17.98
CA ARG A 78 7.09 3.63 -17.21
C ARG A 78 6.59 5.03 -17.54
N ALA A 79 6.36 5.84 -16.50
CA ALA A 79 6.05 7.26 -16.58
C ALA A 79 6.87 7.98 -17.68
N ARG A 80 6.17 8.60 -18.63
CA ARG A 80 6.70 9.59 -19.60
C ARG A 80 5.51 10.45 -20.07
N PRO A 81 5.52 11.80 -19.94
CA PRO A 81 6.64 12.75 -19.72
C PRO A 81 6.76 13.25 -18.26
N LYS A 82 7.49 14.36 -18.03
CA LYS A 82 7.77 15.02 -16.72
C LYS A 82 6.56 15.15 -15.78
N SER A 83 5.34 15.31 -16.32
CA SER A 83 4.08 15.32 -15.58
C SER A 83 3.86 14.04 -14.76
N ASP A 84 4.21 12.88 -15.32
CA ASP A 84 4.00 11.57 -14.68
C ASP A 84 4.95 11.38 -13.50
N ARG A 85 6.18 11.90 -13.60
CA ARG A 85 7.13 11.87 -12.47
C ARG A 85 6.67 12.74 -11.32
N VAL A 86 6.22 13.96 -11.62
CA VAL A 86 5.63 14.86 -10.61
C VAL A 86 4.40 14.21 -9.97
N HIS A 87 3.53 13.59 -10.77
CA HIS A 87 2.35 12.89 -10.26
C HIS A 87 2.71 11.71 -9.34
N ILE A 88 3.66 10.85 -9.74
CA ILE A 88 4.11 9.71 -8.93
C ILE A 88 4.75 10.18 -7.61
N LEU A 89 5.62 11.19 -7.66
CA LEU A 89 6.26 11.73 -6.47
C LEU A 89 5.22 12.39 -5.54
N THR A 90 4.22 13.07 -6.09
CA THR A 90 3.12 13.66 -5.32
C THR A 90 2.33 12.56 -4.62
N ALA A 91 1.91 11.52 -5.35
CA ALA A 91 1.17 10.40 -4.80
C ALA A 91 1.94 9.64 -3.70
N ALA A 92 3.26 9.47 -3.88
CA ALA A 92 4.12 8.86 -2.87
C ALA A 92 4.22 9.74 -1.61
N GLY A 93 4.43 11.05 -1.77
CA GLY A 93 4.48 11.99 -0.66
C GLY A 93 3.15 12.07 0.11
N ASP A 94 2.03 12.15 -0.61
CA ASP A 94 0.69 12.18 0.00
C ASP A 94 0.38 10.89 0.77
N THR A 95 0.79 9.75 0.23
CA THR A 95 0.62 8.46 0.92
C THR A 95 1.44 8.43 2.20
N ALA A 96 2.70 8.88 2.16
CA ALA A 96 3.55 8.94 3.34
C ALA A 96 2.97 9.88 4.43
N ILE A 97 2.44 11.04 4.04
CA ILE A 97 1.78 11.98 4.96
C ILE A 97 0.54 11.35 5.61
N ARG A 98 -0.32 10.70 4.82
CA ARG A 98 -1.50 10.01 5.36
C ARG A 98 -1.12 8.92 6.34
N SER A 99 -0.13 8.09 5.99
CA SER A 99 0.35 7.03 6.87
C SER A 99 0.98 7.57 8.15
N ALA A 100 1.70 8.70 8.09
CA ALA A 100 2.23 9.36 9.28
C ALA A 100 1.12 9.78 10.25
N GLY A 101 0.04 10.39 9.74
CA GLY A 101 -1.16 10.71 10.54
C GLY A 101 -1.77 9.47 11.21
N GLN A 102 -1.94 8.37 10.46
CA GLN A 102 -2.45 7.12 11.03
C GLN A 102 -1.56 6.54 12.13
N ILE A 103 -0.24 6.67 12.00
CA ILE A 103 0.71 6.20 13.02
C ILE A 103 0.61 7.05 14.29
N ILE A 104 0.41 8.36 14.18
CA ILE A 104 0.15 9.23 15.32
C ILE A 104 -1.14 8.81 16.03
N ASP A 105 -2.23 8.60 15.30
CA ASP A 105 -3.51 8.14 15.87
C ASP A 105 -3.33 6.80 16.62
N ILE A 106 -2.54 5.87 16.07
CA ILE A 106 -2.23 4.59 16.72
C ILE A 106 -1.40 4.82 17.99
N ALA A 107 -0.40 5.70 17.96
CA ALA A 107 0.45 6.00 19.11
C ALA A 107 -0.35 6.62 20.27
N GLU A 108 -1.28 7.52 19.97
CA GLU A 108 -2.23 8.09 20.95
C GLU A 108 -3.14 7.00 21.51
N ALA A 109 -3.73 6.17 20.65
CA ALA A 109 -4.61 5.08 21.06
C ALA A 109 -3.91 4.02 21.93
N VAL A 110 -2.60 3.80 21.74
CA VAL A 110 -1.77 2.96 22.61
C VAL A 110 -1.57 3.64 23.95
N ARG A 111 -1.19 4.92 23.96
CA ARG A 111 -0.98 5.69 25.21
C ARG A 111 -2.22 5.71 26.09
N ASP A 112 -3.39 5.97 25.51
CA ASP A 112 -4.64 6.03 26.27
C ASP A 112 -4.97 4.67 26.91
N ARG A 113 -4.79 3.56 26.16
CA ARG A 113 -5.00 2.20 26.68
C ARG A 113 -4.04 1.85 27.81
N VAL A 114 -2.82 2.38 27.80
CA VAL A 114 -1.86 2.21 28.91
C VAL A 114 -2.33 2.96 30.15
N ALA A 115 -2.88 4.16 29.98
CA ALA A 115 -3.42 4.95 31.08
C ALA A 115 -4.64 4.27 31.74
N ASP A 116 -5.42 3.51 30.95
CA ASP A 116 -6.59 2.76 31.42
C ASP A 116 -6.26 1.47 32.19
N LEU A 117 -4.99 1.04 32.20
CA LEU A 117 -4.59 -0.16 32.94
C LEU A 117 -4.80 0.06 34.45
N SER A 118 -5.73 -0.72 35.03
CA SER A 118 -5.96 -0.77 36.47
C SER A 118 -4.71 -1.24 37.23
N PRO A 119 -4.54 -0.87 38.51
CA PRO A 119 -3.50 -1.47 39.34
C PRO A 119 -3.62 -3.00 39.33
N PRO A 120 -2.49 -3.73 39.37
CA PRO A 120 -2.48 -5.16 39.08
C PRO A 120 -3.27 -5.97 40.10
N ASP A 121 -4.06 -6.93 39.58
CA ASP A 121 -4.39 -8.18 40.30
C ASP A 121 -3.23 -9.18 40.13
N ASP A 122 -3.11 -10.14 41.05
CA ASP A 122 -1.96 -11.05 41.24
C ASP A 122 -1.56 -11.90 40.01
N ASP A 123 -2.38 -11.97 38.96
CA ASP A 123 -2.16 -12.80 37.76
C ASP A 123 -1.60 -12.05 36.53
N LEU A 124 -1.40 -10.72 36.61
CA LEU A 124 -0.83 -9.93 35.50
C LEU A 124 0.72 -9.85 35.62
N PRO A 125 1.45 -9.73 34.49
CA PRO A 125 2.86 -9.35 34.53
C PRO A 125 3.03 -8.11 35.38
N SER A 126 4.16 -7.99 36.10
CA SER A 126 4.41 -6.81 36.92
C SER A 126 4.16 -5.56 36.09
N ARG A 127 3.39 -4.62 36.65
CA ARG A 127 2.99 -3.35 36.01
C ARG A 127 4.16 -2.69 35.26
N GLU A 128 5.35 -2.78 35.83
CA GLU A 128 6.61 -2.27 35.28
C GLU A 128 7.01 -2.95 33.96
N SER A 129 6.89 -4.27 33.82
CA SER A 129 7.18 -4.96 32.56
C SER A 129 6.17 -4.61 31.47
N LEU A 130 4.91 -4.37 31.81
CA LEU A 130 3.90 -3.92 30.85
C LEU A 130 4.22 -2.51 30.36
N ILE A 131 4.51 -1.58 31.28
CA ILE A 131 4.88 -0.20 30.96
C ILE A 131 6.09 -0.16 30.01
N VAL A 132 7.17 -0.88 30.32
CA VAL A 132 8.37 -0.94 29.46
C VAL A 132 8.05 -1.45 28.06
N GLY A 133 7.18 -2.47 27.95
CA GLY A 133 6.74 -2.98 26.65
C GLY A 133 5.98 -1.94 25.84
N PHE A 134 5.10 -1.16 26.49
CA PHE A 134 4.33 -0.11 25.84
C PHE A 134 5.16 1.12 25.48
N GLU A 135 6.10 1.54 26.33
CA GLU A 135 7.08 2.58 26.02
C GLU A 135 7.86 2.20 24.76
N ARG A 136 8.29 0.94 24.66
CA ARG A 136 8.98 0.45 23.47
C ARG A 136 8.11 0.49 22.21
N ILE A 137 6.83 0.13 22.31
CA ILE A 137 5.88 0.23 21.18
C ILE A 137 5.73 1.69 20.75
N TYR A 138 5.57 2.61 21.71
CA TYR A 138 5.44 4.03 21.43
C TYR A 138 6.67 4.60 20.72
N GLU A 139 7.88 4.28 21.19
CA GLU A 139 9.15 4.66 20.53
C GLU A 139 9.20 4.22 19.06
N LEU A 140 8.86 2.95 18.80
CA LEU A 140 8.87 2.41 17.44
C LEU A 140 7.86 3.12 16.52
N LEU A 141 6.69 3.49 17.04
CA LEU A 141 5.70 4.24 16.28
C LEU A 141 6.19 5.66 15.95
N VAL A 142 6.90 6.31 16.88
CA VAL A 142 7.52 7.62 16.62
C VAL A 142 8.60 7.50 15.54
N GLU A 143 9.48 6.50 15.61
CA GLU A 143 10.51 6.24 14.58
C GLU A 143 9.88 6.04 13.19
N VAL A 144 8.78 5.30 13.10
CA VAL A 144 8.05 5.08 11.83
C VAL A 144 7.44 6.39 11.31
N ASN A 145 6.84 7.20 12.19
CA ASN A 145 6.27 8.49 11.83
C ASN A 145 7.34 9.44 11.24
N ASP A 146 8.51 9.48 11.86
CA ASP A 146 9.64 10.31 11.39
C ASP A 146 10.11 9.84 10.01
N ALA A 147 10.29 8.53 9.82
CA ALA A 147 10.67 7.97 8.52
C ALA A 147 9.65 8.26 7.40
N LEU A 148 8.35 8.22 7.71
CA LEU A 148 7.30 8.59 6.76
C LEU A 148 7.31 10.09 6.44
N THR A 149 7.55 10.93 7.45
CA THR A 149 7.69 12.37 7.27
C THR A 149 8.89 12.71 6.39
N ASP A 150 10.04 12.08 6.61
CA ASP A 150 11.24 12.23 5.79
C ASP A 150 11.00 11.78 4.35
N THR A 151 10.26 10.68 4.16
CA THR A 151 9.86 10.21 2.84
C THR A 151 9.02 11.26 2.09
N ALA A 152 8.05 11.88 2.77
CA ALA A 152 7.24 12.95 2.20
C ALA A 152 8.07 14.19 1.85
N GLN A 153 9.03 14.56 2.69
CA GLN A 153 9.94 15.67 2.43
C GLN A 153 10.87 15.38 1.23
N ALA A 154 11.42 14.18 1.14
CA ALA A 154 12.24 13.76 0.02
C ALA A 154 11.46 13.82 -1.30
N ALA A 155 10.20 13.36 -1.31
CA ALA A 155 9.32 13.46 -2.47
C ALA A 155 9.10 14.92 -2.89
N ARG A 156 8.82 15.82 -1.94
CA ARG A 156 8.65 17.26 -2.20
C ARG A 156 9.91 17.93 -2.75
N ARG A 157 11.10 17.56 -2.26
CA ARG A 157 12.39 18.06 -2.78
C ARG A 157 12.58 17.60 -4.23
N ALA A 158 12.37 16.31 -4.50
CA ALA A 158 12.47 15.76 -5.85
C ALA A 158 11.50 16.44 -6.84
N ILE A 159 10.26 16.74 -6.41
CA ILE A 159 9.29 17.50 -7.22
C ILE A 159 9.83 18.91 -7.53
N ARG A 160 10.39 19.60 -6.54
CA ARG A 160 10.94 20.95 -6.72
C ARG A 160 12.10 20.96 -7.72
N ASP A 161 13.02 20.00 -7.59
CA ASP A 161 14.17 19.87 -8.49
C ASP A 161 13.72 19.54 -9.91
N GLU A 162 12.74 18.65 -10.03
CA GLU A 162 12.10 18.34 -11.30
C GLU A 162 11.49 19.62 -11.89
N VAL A 163 10.66 20.37 -11.16
CA VAL A 163 10.04 21.62 -11.66
C VAL A 163 11.09 22.66 -12.08
N ARG A 164 12.19 22.82 -11.33
CA ARG A 164 13.28 23.78 -11.58
C ARG A 164 14.18 23.44 -12.77
N ALA A 165 14.28 22.18 -13.18
CA ALA A 165 15.04 21.76 -14.37
C ALA A 165 14.32 22.15 -15.69
N LYS A 166 13.77 23.36 -15.77
CA LYS A 166 13.00 23.95 -16.88
C LYS A 166 13.48 25.39 -17.04
#